data_AF-A0A968UH81-F1
#
_entry.id   AF-A0A968UH81-F1
#
_cell.length_a   1.000
_cell.length_b   1.000
_cell.length_c   1.000
_cell.angle_alpha   90.00
_cell.angle_beta   90.00
_cell.angle_gamma   90.00
#
_symmetry.space_group_name_H-M   'P 1'
#
loop_
_entity.id
_entity.type
_entity.pdbx_description
1 polymer ?
#
loop_
_entity_poly.entity_id
_entity_poly.type
_entity_poly.pdbx_seq_one_letter_code
_entity_poly.pdbx_strand_id
1 'polypeptide(L)'
;MILQAEITKKGTLNAKIPKSLWGKKVVVSIQETEAKQSNWDKISAALEKVDALDLPGRTYKEILVELRAFKETESAYVDSSV
;
A
#
# COMPACT_ATOMS: atom_id res chain seq x y z
N MET A 1 -2.11 21.07 -17.31
CA MET A 1 -2.29 19.68 -17.76
C MET A 1 -1.24 18.83 -17.08
N ILE A 2 -1.63 17.72 -16.46
CA ILE A 2 -0.68 16.77 -15.86
C ILE A 2 -0.63 15.56 -16.80
N LEU A 3 0.56 15.21 -17.27
CA LEU A 3 0.79 14.00 -18.07
C LEU A 3 1.51 12.99 -17.19
N GLN A 4 1.03 11.74 -17.17
CA GLN A 4 1.79 10.65 -16.58
C GLN A 4 2.99 10.35 -17.46
N ALA A 5 4.15 10.33 -16.84
CA ALA A 5 5.42 10.04 -17.47
C ALA A 5 6.21 9.09 -16.59
N GLU A 6 6.98 8.22 -17.22
CA GLU A 6 7.85 7.24 -16.57
C GLU A 6 9.30 7.61 -16.85
N ILE A 7 10.13 7.61 -15.81
CA ILE A 7 11.57 7.83 -15.93
C ILE A 7 12.25 6.47 -15.86
N THR A 8 12.93 6.11 -16.93
CA THR A 8 13.71 4.86 -16.98
C THR A 8 14.96 4.96 -16.10
N LYS A 9 15.56 3.82 -15.75
CA LYS A 9 16.82 3.77 -14.96
C LYS A 9 18.01 4.50 -15.61
N LYS A 10 17.91 4.83 -16.91
CA LYS A 10 18.92 5.61 -17.67
C LYS A 10 18.63 7.12 -17.68
N GLY A 11 17.60 7.57 -16.97
CA GLY A 11 17.19 8.98 -16.93
C GLY A 11 16.36 9.43 -18.14
N THR A 12 15.89 8.51 -18.99
CA THR A 12 15.03 8.86 -20.13
C THR A 12 13.57 9.01 -19.66
N LEU A 13 12.94 10.15 -19.98
CA LEU A 13 11.54 10.45 -19.72
C LEU A 13 10.66 9.98 -20.88
N ASN A 14 9.77 9.02 -20.63
CA ASN A 14 8.77 8.56 -21.58
C ASN A 14 7.38 9.07 -21.16
N ALA A 15 6.66 9.71 -22.07
CA ALA A 15 5.31 10.21 -21.82
C ALA A 15 4.42 10.01 -23.04
N LYS A 16 3.17 9.60 -22.82
CA LYS A 16 2.19 9.48 -23.90
C LYS A 16 1.57 10.84 -24.18
N ILE A 17 1.93 11.44 -25.33
CA ILE A 17 1.41 12.74 -25.74
C ILE A 17 -0.02 12.59 -26.28
N PRO A 18 -1.03 13.30 -25.74
CA PRO A 18 -2.39 13.28 -26.28
C PRO A 18 -2.41 13.88 -27.70
N LYS A 19 -3.28 13.34 -28.55
CA LYS A 19 -3.39 13.73 -29.98
C LYS A 19 -3.58 15.23 -30.20
N SER A 20 -4.24 15.91 -29.26
CA SER A 20 -4.50 17.36 -29.30
C SER A 20 -3.23 18.24 -29.28
N LEU A 21 -2.07 17.66 -28.93
CA LEU A 21 -0.78 18.34 -28.84
C LEU A 21 0.20 17.92 -29.94
N TRP A 22 -0.20 17.03 -30.85
CA TRP A 22 0.66 16.65 -31.97
C TRP A 22 0.98 17.85 -32.87
N GLY A 23 2.25 17.96 -33.27
CA GLY A 23 2.74 19.07 -34.09
C GLY A 23 2.92 20.40 -33.36
N LYS A 24 2.59 20.48 -32.06
CA LYS A 24 2.77 21.69 -31.24
C LYS A 24 4.08 21.62 -30.46
N LYS A 25 4.73 22.76 -30.27
CA LYS A 25 5.90 22.88 -29.39
C LYS A 25 5.42 22.83 -27.94
N VAL A 26 5.94 21.88 -27.17
CA VAL A 26 5.62 21.69 -25.74
C VAL A 26 6.89 21.83 -24.92
N VAL A 27 6.79 22.48 -23.76
CA VAL A 27 7.90 22.60 -22.79
C VAL A 27 7.59 21.67 -21.62
N VAL A 28 8.56 20.84 -21.25
CA VAL A 28 8.49 19.95 -20.09
C VAL A 28 9.38 20.52 -18.99
N SER A 29 8.80 20.79 -17.82
CA SER A 29 9.53 21.21 -16.63
C SER A 29 9.43 20.12 -15.58
N ILE A 30 10.56 19.56 -15.19
CA ILE A 30 10.65 18.58 -14.10
C ILE A 30 10.96 19.37 -12.83
N GLN A 31 10.04 19.35 -11.88
CA GLN A 31 10.27 19.93 -10.56
C GLN A 31 10.71 18.83 -9.62
N GLU A 32 11.80 19.09 -8.89
CA GLU A 32 12.23 18.25 -7.79
C GLU A 32 11.18 18.38 -6.68
N THR A 33 10.27 17.40 -6.62
CA THR A 33 9.37 17.27 -5.47
C THR A 33 10.15 16.49 -4.44
N GLU A 34 10.23 17.02 -3.21
CA GLU A 34 10.78 16.30 -2.07
C GLU A 34 10.21 14.89 -2.08
N ALA A 35 11.10 13.89 -2.22
CA ALA A 35 10.69 12.51 -2.25
C ALA A 35 9.85 12.25 -1.01
N LYS A 36 8.56 11.91 -1.18
CA LYS A 36 7.71 11.51 -0.06
C LYS A 36 8.47 10.41 0.67
N GLN A 37 8.94 10.72 1.86
CA GLN A 37 9.73 9.79 2.64
C GLN A 37 8.87 8.57 2.90
N SER A 38 9.24 7.46 2.27
CA SER A 38 8.49 6.23 2.37
C SER A 38 8.52 5.80 3.83
N ASN A 39 7.36 5.59 4.44
CA ASN A 39 7.28 5.08 5.82
C ASN A 39 7.65 3.58 5.89
N TRP A 40 8.21 3.01 4.83
CA TRP A 40 8.59 1.60 4.77
C TRP A 40 9.58 1.21 5.84
N ASP A 41 10.56 2.08 6.13
CA ASP A 41 11.52 1.84 7.21
C ASP A 41 10.81 1.72 8.58
N LYS A 42 9.78 2.52 8.82
CA LYS A 42 8.98 2.46 10.06
C LYS A 42 8.14 1.19 10.14
N ILE A 43 7.59 0.76 9.00
CA ILE A 43 6.76 -0.45 8.93
C ILE A 43 7.64 -1.69 9.11
N SER A 44 8.79 -1.74 8.44
CA SER A 44 9.79 -2.81 8.63
C SER A 44 10.25 -2.91 10.07
N ALA A 45 10.63 -1.79 10.71
CA ALA A 45 11.03 -1.78 12.11
C ALA A 45 9.92 -2.21 13.09
N ALA A 46 8.64 -1.97 12.74
CA ALA A 46 7.52 -2.45 13.53
C ALA A 46 7.32 -3.96 13.39
N LEU A 47 7.47 -4.50 12.17
CA LEU A 47 7.37 -5.94 11.92
C LEU A 47 8.51 -6.72 12.60
N GLU A 48 9.74 -6.21 12.56
CA GLU A 48 10.87 -6.82 13.27
C GLU A 48 10.65 -6.91 14.79
N LYS A 49 10.00 -5.90 15.39
CA LYS A 49 9.63 -5.94 16.82
C LYS A 49 8.56 -7.00 17.10
N VAL A 50 7.63 -7.21 16.18
CA VAL A 50 6.58 -8.24 16.33
C VAL A 50 7.19 -9.63 16.20
N ASP A 51 8.11 -9.83 15.25
CA ASP A 51 8.83 -11.09 15.08
C ASP A 51 9.70 -11.42 16.32
N ALA A 52 10.30 -10.40 16.95
CA ALA A 52 11.07 -10.57 18.18
C ALA A 52 10.24 -10.96 19.42
N LEU A 53 8.91 -10.85 19.37
CA LEU A 53 8.02 -11.23 20.47
C LEU A 53 7.75 -12.74 20.55
N ASP A 54 8.42 -13.55 19.69
CA ASP A 54 8.27 -15.02 19.61
C ASP A 54 6.80 -15.46 19.70
N LEU A 55 5.95 -14.73 18.97
CA LEU A 55 4.53 -15.04 18.94
C LEU A 55 4.35 -16.39 18.25
N PRO A 56 3.61 -17.33 18.82
CA PRO A 56 3.36 -18.60 18.18
C PRO A 56 2.68 -18.35 16.84
N GLY A 57 3.39 -18.70 15.76
CA GLY A 57 2.88 -18.58 14.40
C GLY A 57 1.61 -19.40 14.27
N ARG A 58 0.51 -18.75 13.92
CA ARG A 58 -0.78 -19.44 13.75
C ARG A 58 -0.88 -20.00 12.34
N THR A 59 -1.25 -21.27 12.25
CA THR A 59 -1.57 -21.90 10.98
C THR A 59 -2.92 -21.39 10.47
N TYR A 60 -3.13 -21.48 9.16
CA TYR A 60 -4.39 -21.08 8.51
C TYR A 60 -5.64 -21.70 9.17
N LYS A 61 -5.55 -22.97 9.61
CA LYS A 61 -6.66 -23.65 10.28
C LYS A 61 -6.97 -23.05 11.65
N GLU A 62 -5.94 -22.71 12.43
CA GLU A 62 -6.11 -22.07 13.74
C GLU A 62 -6.74 -20.68 13.60
N ILE A 63 -6.31 -19.91 12.61
CA ILE A 63 -6.90 -18.60 12.30
C ILE A 63 -8.40 -18.74 11.97
N LEU A 64 -8.79 -19.71 11.14
CA LEU A 64 -10.19 -19.91 10.79
C LEU A 64 -11.06 -20.37 11.97
N VAL A 65 -10.51 -21.21 12.86
CA VAL A 65 -11.21 -21.66 14.06
C VAL A 65 -11.44 -20.50 15.01
N GLU A 66 -10.42 -19.66 15.25
CA GLU A 66 -10.56 -18.48 16.10
C GLU A 66 -11.54 -17.46 15.51
N LEU A 67 -11.49 -17.18 14.20
CA LEU A 67 -12.42 -16.26 13.54
C LEU A 67 -13.87 -16.75 13.63
N ARG A 68 -14.08 -18.07 13.52
CA ARG A 68 -15.42 -18.66 13.70
C ARG A 68 -15.89 -18.53 15.15
N ALA A 69 -15.04 -18.84 16.12
CA ALA A 69 -15.36 -18.71 17.54
C ALA A 69 -15.63 -17.25 17.94
N PHE A 70 -14.90 -16.29 17.37
CA PHE A 70 -15.13 -14.85 17.58
C PHE A 70 -16.50 -14.43 17.06
N LYS A 71 -16.87 -14.86 15.84
CA LYS A 71 -18.19 -14.59 15.27
C LYS A 71 -19.32 -15.17 16.12
N GLU A 72 -19.15 -16.38 16.65
CA GLU A 72 -20.14 -17.06 17.48
C GLU A 72 -20.28 -16.39 18.86
N THR A 73 -19.20 -15.88 19.44
CA THR A 73 -19.21 -15.15 20.72
C THR A 73 -19.82 -13.75 20.59
N GLU A 74 -19.57 -13.02 19.49
CA GLU A 74 -20.29 -11.78 19.20
C GLU A 74 -21.80 -12.02 19.01
N SER A 75 -22.17 -13.09 18.31
CA SER A 75 -23.58 -13.45 18.09
C SER A 75 -24.30 -13.81 19.41
N ALA A 76 -23.63 -14.48 20.34
CA ALA A 76 -24.17 -14.82 21.66
C ALA A 76 -24.31 -13.61 22.61
N TYR A 77 -23.45 -12.60 22.45
CA TYR A 77 -23.54 -11.35 23.22
C TYR A 77 -24.72 -10.48 22.77
N VAL A 78 -25.05 -10.52 21.47
CA VAL A 78 -26.22 -9.82 20.91
C VAL A 78 -27.53 -10.48 21.34
N ASP A 79 -27.57 -11.81 21.45
CA ASP A 79 -28.78 -12.56 21.88
C ASP A 79 -29.07 -12.50 23.39
N SER A 80 -28.06 -12.22 24.22
CA SER A 80 -28.20 -12.10 25.69
C SER A 80 -28.52 -10.67 26.17
N SER A 81 -28.65 -9.72 25.23
CA SER A 81 -28.96 -8.31 25.49
C SER A 81 -30.40 -7.92 25.10
N VAL A 82 -31.30 -8.89 24.90
CA VAL A 82 -32.73 -8.70 24.57
C VAL A 82 -33.62 -9.40 25.59
#